data_AF-A0A2M7X216-F1
#
_entry.id   AF-A0A2M7X216-F1
#
_cell.length_a   1.000
_cell.length_b   1.000
_cell.length_c   1.000
_cell.angle_alpha   90.00
_cell.angle_beta   90.00
_cell.angle_gamma   90.00
#
_symmetry.space_group_name_H-M   'P 1'
#
loop_
_entity.id
_entity.type
_entity.pdbx_description
1 polymer ?
#
loop_
_entity_poly.entity_id
_entity_poly.type
_entity_poly.pdbx_seq_one_letter_code
_entity_poly.pdbx_strand_id
1 'polypeptide(L)' 'ADQYLPKPAQTDAILVALFGPAVAPTVPITPTHPRRLEWEHLQRVMAEYQGNVSAAARALGLHRRTLQRKLGRTPPDET' A
#
# COMPACT_ATOMS: atom_id res chain seq x y z
N ALA A 1 37.78 18.95 -4.99
CA ALA A 1 37.74 17.48 -4.81
C ALA A 1 37.17 17.27 -3.42
N ASP A 2 35.86 17.05 -3.34
CA ASP A 2 35.09 17.50 -2.17
C ASP A 2 34.64 16.37 -1.24
N GLN A 3 35.00 15.11 -1.50
CA GLN A 3 34.71 13.99 -0.60
C GLN A 3 35.77 12.88 -0.67
N TYR A 4 36.37 12.55 0.47
CA TYR A 4 37.30 11.43 0.66
C TYR A 4 36.62 10.29 1.42
N LEU A 5 36.66 9.06 0.89
CA LEU A 5 36.03 7.88 1.49
C LEU A 5 37.04 6.72 1.62
N PRO A 6 37.47 6.35 2.85
CA PRO A 6 38.43 5.26 3.06
C PRO A 6 37.76 3.89 2.87
N LYS A 7 38.53 2.90 2.40
CA LYS A 7 38.06 1.51 2.29
C LYS A 7 37.94 0.85 3.67
N PRO A 8 36.98 -0.07 3.89
CA PRO A 8 35.97 -0.55 2.94
C PRO A 8 34.73 0.35 2.93
N ALA A 9 34.51 1.02 1.80
CA ALA A 9 33.28 1.73 1.53
C ALA A 9 32.26 0.76 0.94
N GLN A 10 31.13 0.56 1.60
CA GLN A 10 30.01 -0.15 1.01
C GLN A 10 29.40 0.69 -0.11
N THR A 11 28.77 0.04 -1.10
CA THR A 11 28.17 0.70 -2.27
C THR A 11 27.25 1.86 -1.87
N ASP A 12 26.50 1.70 -0.78
CA ASP A 12 25.59 2.72 -0.24
C ASP A 12 26.32 4.04 0.12
N ALA A 13 27.50 3.94 0.75
CA ALA A 13 28.31 5.09 1.13
C ALA A 13 28.88 5.84 -0.08
N ILE A 14 29.21 5.12 -1.15
CA ILE A 14 29.67 5.72 -2.41
C ILE A 14 28.51 6.45 -3.10
N LEU A 15 27.32 5.84 -3.11
CA LEU A 15 26.12 6.44 -3.69
C LEU A 15 25.70 7.72 -2.96
N VAL A 16 25.72 7.73 -1.63
CA VAL A 16 25.43 8.93 -0.82
C VAL A 16 26.45 10.04 -1.04
N ALA A 17 27.74 9.69 -1.15
CA ALA A 17 28.79 10.68 -1.41
C ALA A 17 28.68 11.30 -2.81
N LEU A 18 28.23 10.52 -3.81
CA LEU A 18 28.16 10.97 -5.20
C LEU A 18 26.86 11.69 -5.56
N PHE A 19 25.73 11.26 -4.97
CA PHE A 19 24.39 11.73 -5.33
C PHE A 19 23.67 12.48 -4.20
N GLY A 20 24.30 12.62 -3.03
CA GLY A 20 23.66 13.13 -1.82
C GLY A 20 22.73 12.08 -1.18
N PRO A 21 22.19 12.35 0.02
CA PRO A 21 21.22 11.46 0.63
C PRO A 21 19.99 11.36 -0.28
N ALA A 22 19.72 10.18 -0.82
CA ALA A 22 18.47 9.92 -1.50
C ALA A 22 17.35 10.14 -0.47
N VAL A 23 16.54 11.17 -0.67
CA VAL A 23 15.25 11.29 0.01
C VAL A 23 14.41 10.15 -0.55
N ALA A 24 14.52 8.98 0.07
CA ALA A 24 13.56 7.92 -0.14
C ALA A 24 12.19 8.56 0.15
N PRO A 25 11.21 8.45 -0.77
CA PRO A 25 9.86 8.81 -0.39
C PRO A 25 9.56 8.02 0.87
N THR A 26 9.26 8.72 1.97
CA THR A 26 8.75 8.10 3.18
C THR A 26 7.39 7.52 2.80
N VAL A 27 7.40 6.37 2.16
CA VAL A 27 6.24 5.50 2.11
C VAL A 27 6.05 5.14 3.58
N PRO A 28 4.93 5.52 4.19
CA PRO A 28 4.69 5.21 5.58
C PRO A 28 4.85 3.70 5.74
N ILE A 29 5.88 3.30 6.49
CA ILE A 29 6.21 1.93 6.87
C ILE A 29 5.26 1.42 7.96
N THR A 30 4.06 2.00 8.07
CA THR A 30 3.00 1.31 8.77
C THR A 30 2.72 0.04 7.96
N PRO A 31 2.89 -1.16 8.55
CA PRO A 31 2.52 -2.40 7.87
C PRO A 31 1.03 -2.30 7.59
N THR A 32 0.66 -1.87 6.38
CA THR A 32 -0.74 -1.70 6.04
C THR A 32 -1.30 -3.10 6.00
N HIS A 33 -2.09 -3.44 7.01
CA HIS A 33 -2.58 -4.81 7.16
C HIS A 33 -3.24 -5.23 5.84
N PRO A 34 -2.88 -6.38 5.25
CA PRO A 34 -3.40 -6.80 3.94
C PRO A 34 -4.94 -6.79 3.88
N ARG A 35 -5.56 -7.08 5.03
CA ARG A 35 -7.01 -7.05 5.22
C ARG A 35 -7.59 -5.62 5.15
N ARG A 36 -6.85 -4.61 5.58
CA ARG A 36 -7.26 -3.19 5.49
C ARG A 36 -7.19 -2.70 4.05
N LEU A 37 -6.12 -3.02 3.34
CA LEU A 37 -6.00 -2.74 1.90
C LEU A 37 -7.15 -3.37 1.11
N GLU A 38 -7.48 -4.64 1.40
CA GLU A 38 -8.67 -5.28 0.82
C GLU A 38 -9.93 -4.45 1.12
N TRP A 39 -10.19 -4.12 2.39
CA TRP A 39 -11.41 -3.40 2.77
C TRP A 39 -11.51 -2.03 2.09
N GLU A 40 -10.42 -1.25 2.05
CA GLU A 40 -10.37 0.04 1.37
C GLU A 40 -10.63 -0.10 -0.13
N HIS A 41 -10.08 -1.14 -0.77
CA HIS A 41 -10.34 -1.43 -2.16
C HIS A 41 -11.82 -1.76 -2.42
N LEU A 42 -12.44 -2.59 -1.57
CA LEU A 42 -13.87 -2.91 -1.67
C LEU A 42 -14.73 -1.65 -1.53
N GLN A 43 -14.40 -0.79 -0.57
CA GLN A 43 -15.14 0.46 -0.33
C GLN A 43 -14.99 1.44 -1.50
N ARG A 44 -13.79 1.56 -2.07
CA ARG A 44 -13.53 2.40 -3.25
C ARG A 44 -14.39 1.96 -4.44
N VAL A 45 -14.42 0.66 -4.74
CA VAL A 45 -15.22 0.13 -5.84
C VAL A 45 -16.72 0.24 -5.54
N MET A 46 -17.14 0.03 -4.29
CA MET A 46 -18.54 0.25 -3.89
C MET A 46 -19.01 1.70 -4.12
N ALA A 47 -18.13 2.69 -3.87
CA ALA A 47 -18.41 4.09 -4.13
C ALA A 47 -18.52 4.38 -5.64
N GLU A 48 -17.62 3.82 -6.45
CA GLU A 48 -17.62 3.97 -7.91
C GLU A 48 -18.92 3.45 -8.54
N TYR A 49 -19.46 2.34 -8.05
CA TYR A 49 -20.72 1.76 -8.52
C TYR A 49 -21.97 2.24 -7.75
N GLN A 50 -21.88 3.37 -7.04
CA GLN A 50 -23.02 4.04 -6.37
C GLN A 50 -23.83 3.10 -5.45
N GLY A 51 -23.14 2.20 -4.74
CA GLY A 51 -23.79 1.24 -3.84
C GLY A 51 -24.40 0.00 -4.52
N ASN A 52 -24.26 -0.16 -5.84
CA ASN A 52 -24.71 -1.35 -6.54
C ASN A 52 -23.78 -2.55 -6.29
N VAL A 53 -24.09 -3.33 -5.26
CA VAL A 53 -23.32 -4.51 -4.82
C VAL A 53 -23.12 -5.52 -5.97
N SER A 54 -24.10 -5.70 -6.85
CA SER A 54 -24.00 -6.69 -7.94
C SER A 54 -23.03 -6.22 -9.04
N ALA A 55 -23.00 -4.92 -9.34
CA ALA A 55 -22.09 -4.35 -10.33
C ALA A 55 -20.65 -4.31 -9.79
N ALA A 56 -20.46 -3.87 -8.54
CA ALA A 56 -19.18 -3.87 -7.85
C ALA A 56 -18.59 -5.30 -7.73
N ALA A 57 -19.42 -6.29 -7.41
CA ALA A 57 -18.97 -7.69 -7.34
C ALA A 57 -18.46 -8.20 -8.69
N ARG A 58 -19.15 -7.87 -9.80
CA ARG A 58 -18.70 -8.22 -11.15
C ARG A 58 -17.39 -7.53 -11.52
N ALA A 59 -17.24 -6.25 -11.18
CA ALA A 59 -16.01 -5.49 -11.42
C ALA A 59 -14.81 -6.05 -10.65
N LEU A 60 -15.04 -6.54 -9.43
CA LEU A 60 -14.02 -7.17 -8.58
C LEU A 60 -13.78 -8.65 -8.92
N GLY A 61 -14.53 -9.25 -9.84
CA GLY A 61 -14.45 -10.70 -10.12
C GLY A 61 -14.91 -11.58 -8.94
N LEU A 62 -15.71 -11.04 -8.02
CA LEU A 62 -16.20 -11.70 -6.81
C LEU A 62 -17.65 -12.14 -6.96
N HIS A 63 -18.03 -13.18 -6.24
CA HIS A 63 -19.45 -13.49 -6.08
C HIS A 63 -20.13 -12.44 -5.17
N ARG A 64 -21.34 -11.99 -5.53
CA ARG A 64 -22.11 -11.00 -4.76
C ARG A 64 -22.23 -11.34 -3.27
N ARG A 65 -22.48 -12.62 -2.94
CA ARG A 65 -22.58 -13.10 -1.55
C ARG A 65 -21.28 -12.94 -0.78
N THR A 66 -20.14 -13.12 -1.46
CA THR A 66 -18.81 -12.93 -0.87
C THR A 66 -18.53 -11.46 -0.59
N LEU A 67 -18.87 -10.56 -1.52
CA LEU A 67 -18.73 -9.12 -1.32
C LEU A 67 -19.57 -8.65 -0.13
N GLN A 68 -20.85 -9.05 -0.07
CA GLN A 68 -21.73 -8.74 1.07
C GLN A 68 -21.16 -9.24 2.41
N ARG A 69 -20.62 -10.45 2.45
CA ARG A 69 -20.00 -11.01 3.65
C ARG A 69 -18.75 -10.24 4.07
N LYS A 70 -17.95 -9.76 3.12
CA LYS A 70 -16.77 -8.92 3.39
C LYS A 70 -17.16 -7.52 3.88
N LEU A 71 -18.23 -6.93 3.33
CA LEU A 71 -18.76 -5.62 3.75
C LEU A 71 -19.41 -5.64 5.14
N GLY A 72 -20.02 -6.77 5.54
CA GLY A 72 -20.63 -6.91 6.87
C GLY A 72 -19.63 -7.08 8.02
N ARG A 73 -18.33 -7.16 7.73
CA ARG A 73 -17.29 -7.17 8.78
C ARG A 73 -16.85 -5.74 9.04
N THR A 74 -16.73 -5.37 10.32
CA THR A 74 -16.06 -4.14 10.79
C THR A 74 -14.69 -4.04 10.11
N PRO A 75 -14.24 -2.82 9.71
CA PRO A 75 -12.88 -2.64 9.24
C PRO A 75 -11.92 -3.31 10.22
N PRO A 76 -10.88 -3.99 9.73
CA PRO A 76 -9.92 -4.63 10.62
C PRO A 76 -9.29 -3.56 11.50
N ASP A 77 -9.65 -3.61 12.77
CA ASP A 77 -9.12 -2.71 13.78
C ASP A 77 -7.67 -3.07 14.04
N GLU A 78 -6.87 -2.03 14.20
CA GLU A 78 -5.49 -2.09 14.67
C GLU A 78 -5.54 -2.56 16.13
N THR A 79 -5.30 -3.85 16.39
CA THR A 79 -5.05 -4.36 17.75
C THR A 79 -3.77 -5.15 17.76
#